data_AF-A0A174LP03-F1
#
_entry.id   AF-A0A174LP03-F1
#
_cell.length_a   1.000
_cell.length_b   1.000
_cell.length_c   1.000
_cell.angle_alpha   90.00
_cell.angle_beta   90.00
_cell.angle_gamma   90.00
#
_symmetry.space_group_name_H-M   'P 1'
#
loop_
_entity.id
_entity.type
_entity.pdbx_description
1 polymer ?
#
loop_
_entity_poly.entity_id
_entity_poly.type
_entity_poly.pdbx_seq_one_letter_code
_entity_poly.pdbx_strand_id
1 'polypeptide(L)'
;MKNHEEYGEATVPFPIPPNEYESILEQMEALELGDAVRQDCRISEMDSAYPILKRLEGGSVNLDELDYLAKRLDSFTDQEAAQFQAAAVKFGISGIKDLINLTFWCQQTTVITGFSDLEQIGRNHYMTLHGGCAPTKELERLDARHFALELICNTDGYVTPCGVIYDNGIQMEEPYDGVHFPCCLYDQSELVLGVFQKTGCNGVPTWLYLPMPERQLERLLERDCLTPENAGYKITNSALSAKVRYIAEKSENFLMCDKEVAEE
;
A
#
# COMPACT_ATOMS: atom_id res chain seq x y z
N MET A 1 11.54 -24.83 -36.21
CA MET A 1 10.99 -25.25 -34.91
C MET A 1 11.25 -24.12 -33.93
N LYS A 2 10.22 -23.35 -33.59
CA LYS A 2 10.30 -22.45 -32.43
C LYS A 2 10.02 -23.33 -31.23
N ASN A 3 10.97 -23.42 -30.31
CA ASN A 3 10.73 -24.03 -29.01
C ASN A 3 9.64 -23.19 -28.33
N HIS A 4 8.42 -23.72 -28.26
CA HIS A 4 7.48 -23.31 -27.23
C HIS A 4 8.02 -23.96 -25.97
N GLU A 5 8.88 -23.24 -25.24
CA GLU A 5 8.99 -23.48 -23.81
C GLU A 5 7.59 -23.17 -23.26
N GLU A 6 6.87 -24.19 -22.80
CA GLU A 6 5.68 -23.99 -21.98
C GLU A 6 6.18 -23.35 -20.68
N TYR A 7 6.22 -22.02 -20.65
CA TYR A 7 6.33 -21.28 -19.39
C TYR A 7 5.08 -21.64 -18.61
N GLY A 8 5.25 -22.21 -17.41
CA GLY A 8 4.10 -22.44 -16.54
C GLY A 8 3.50 -21.10 -16.14
N GLU A 9 2.18 -21.03 -16.17
CA GLU A 9 1.41 -19.85 -15.77
C GLU A 9 0.66 -20.17 -14.47
N ALA A 10 0.61 -19.21 -13.56
CA ALA A 10 -0.20 -19.28 -12.35
C ALA A 10 -1.19 -18.11 -12.34
N THR A 11 -2.44 -18.40 -11.99
CA THR A 11 -3.45 -17.36 -11.76
C THR A 11 -3.52 -17.07 -10.28
N VAL A 12 -3.20 -15.84 -9.88
CA VAL A 12 -3.17 -15.41 -8.49
C VAL A 12 -4.27 -14.36 -8.26
N PRO A 13 -5.20 -14.58 -7.32
CA PRO A 13 -6.13 -13.54 -6.90
C PRO A 13 -5.38 -12.50 -6.05
N PHE A 14 -5.70 -11.22 -6.28
CA PHE A 14 -5.19 -10.12 -5.47
C PHE A 14 -6.34 -9.25 -4.95
N PRO A 15 -6.28 -8.77 -3.69
CA PRO A 15 -5.34 -9.17 -2.63
C PRO A 15 -5.37 -10.66 -2.34
N ILE A 16 -4.22 -11.25 -1.99
CA ILE A 16 -4.11 -12.68 -1.72
C ILE A 16 -4.88 -13.01 -0.43
N PRO A 17 -5.88 -13.92 -0.47
CA PRO A 17 -6.57 -14.33 0.74
C PRO A 17 -5.61 -14.99 1.75
N PRO A 18 -5.63 -14.63 3.05
CA PRO A 18 -4.69 -15.18 4.03
C PRO A 18 -4.69 -16.71 4.10
N ASN A 19 -5.84 -17.34 3.92
CA ASN A 19 -6.00 -18.79 3.90
C ASN A 19 -5.49 -19.47 2.62
N GLU A 20 -5.20 -18.71 1.56
CA GLU A 20 -4.72 -19.21 0.26
C GLU A 20 -3.24 -18.88 0.03
N TYR A 21 -2.65 -17.97 0.82
CA TYR A 21 -1.29 -17.49 0.66
C TYR A 21 -0.25 -18.62 0.53
N GLU A 22 -0.28 -19.62 1.43
CA GLU A 22 0.63 -20.77 1.38
C GLU A 22 0.48 -21.54 0.05
N SER A 23 -0.76 -21.87 -0.32
CA SER A 23 -1.03 -22.66 -1.51
C SER A 23 -0.68 -21.94 -2.81
N ILE A 24 -0.79 -20.61 -2.84
CA ILE A 24 -0.38 -19.79 -3.97
C ILE A 24 1.14 -19.74 -4.05
N LEU A 25 1.81 -19.54 -2.91
CA LEU A 25 3.27 -19.51 -2.89
C LEU A 25 3.87 -20.85 -3.33
N GLU A 26 3.34 -21.98 -2.86
CA GLU A 26 3.76 -23.32 -3.31
C GLU A 26 3.60 -23.51 -4.83
N GLN A 27 2.52 -22.98 -5.43
CA GLN A 27 2.31 -23.00 -6.87
C GLN A 27 3.34 -22.14 -7.62
N MET A 28 3.67 -20.96 -7.08
CA MET A 28 4.69 -20.07 -7.65
C MET A 28 6.08 -20.72 -7.56
N GLU A 29 6.42 -21.31 -6.41
CA GLU A 29 7.69 -22.00 -6.19
C GLU A 29 7.88 -23.20 -7.14
N ALA A 30 6.81 -23.94 -7.45
CA ALA A 30 6.83 -25.02 -8.44
C ALA A 30 7.16 -24.54 -9.86
N LEU A 31 6.99 -23.24 -10.14
CA LEU A 31 7.36 -22.57 -11.38
C LEU A 31 8.72 -21.86 -11.31
N GLU A 32 9.46 -22.02 -10.20
CA GLU A 32 10.68 -21.26 -9.92
C GLU A 32 10.44 -19.74 -9.88
N LEU A 33 9.26 -19.33 -9.42
CA LEU A 33 8.83 -17.94 -9.27
C LEU A 33 8.45 -17.63 -7.82
N GLY A 34 8.25 -16.34 -7.53
CA GLY A 34 7.77 -15.88 -6.24
C GLY A 34 8.90 -15.57 -5.25
N ASP A 35 10.07 -15.15 -5.72
CA ASP A 35 11.15 -14.62 -4.87
C ASP A 35 10.63 -13.55 -3.91
N ALA A 36 11.20 -13.42 -2.71
CA ALA A 36 10.75 -12.45 -1.71
C ALA A 36 11.19 -11.01 -1.99
N VAL A 37 12.14 -10.79 -2.90
CA VAL A 37 12.74 -9.48 -3.19
C VAL A 37 12.78 -9.20 -4.68
N ARG A 38 13.17 -10.18 -5.50
CA ARG A 38 13.36 -10.03 -6.94
C ARG A 38 12.02 -9.95 -7.65
N GLN A 39 11.98 -9.17 -8.72
CA GLN A 39 10.87 -9.12 -9.67
C GLN A 39 11.02 -10.24 -10.69
N ASP A 40 10.73 -11.47 -10.27
CA ASP A 40 10.86 -12.67 -11.09
C ASP A 40 9.56 -13.04 -11.83
N CYS A 41 8.42 -12.50 -11.43
CA CYS A 41 7.11 -12.81 -12.01
C CYS A 41 6.84 -11.90 -13.22
N ARG A 42 6.68 -12.47 -14.41
CA ARG A 42 6.24 -11.72 -15.60
C ARG A 42 4.73 -11.79 -15.73
N ILE A 43 4.07 -10.63 -15.82
CA ILE A 43 2.61 -10.56 -15.95
C ILE A 43 2.22 -10.90 -17.39
N SER A 44 1.47 -11.99 -17.59
CA SER A 44 0.89 -12.34 -18.88
C SER A 44 -0.39 -11.56 -19.16
N GLU A 45 -1.30 -11.52 -18.17
CA GLU A 45 -2.60 -10.85 -18.26
C GLU A 45 -2.96 -10.20 -16.92
N MET A 46 -3.61 -9.04 -16.97
CA MET A 46 -4.11 -8.32 -15.80
C MET A 46 -5.63 -8.11 -15.92
N ASP A 47 -6.38 -8.84 -15.09
CA ASP A 47 -7.81 -8.60 -14.89
C ASP A 47 -8.02 -7.75 -13.63
N SER A 48 -8.40 -6.49 -13.81
CA SER A 48 -8.55 -5.54 -12.71
C SER A 48 -9.65 -4.52 -13.00
N ALA A 49 -10.35 -4.12 -11.94
CA ALA A 49 -11.25 -2.96 -11.95
C ALA A 49 -10.52 -1.62 -12.22
N TYR A 50 -9.18 -1.62 -12.16
CA TYR A 50 -8.33 -0.48 -12.46
C TYR A 50 -7.65 -0.66 -13.82
N PRO A 51 -8.26 -0.21 -14.94
CA PRO A 51 -7.69 -0.28 -16.29
C PRO A 51 -6.23 0.16 -16.41
N ILE A 52 -5.78 1.10 -15.57
CA ILE A 52 -4.39 1.57 -15.58
C ILE A 52 -3.38 0.45 -15.29
N LEU A 53 -3.75 -0.57 -14.51
CA LEU A 53 -2.86 -1.67 -14.13
C LEU A 53 -2.52 -2.57 -15.31
N LYS A 54 -3.29 -2.53 -16.42
CA LYS A 54 -2.91 -3.22 -17.67
C LYS A 54 -1.55 -2.79 -18.21
N ARG A 55 -1.05 -1.61 -17.83
CA ARG A 55 0.30 -1.16 -18.20
C ARG A 55 1.41 -2.04 -17.61
N LEU A 56 1.11 -2.84 -16.60
CA LEU A 56 2.05 -3.81 -16.02
C LEU A 56 2.17 -5.10 -16.85
N GLU A 57 1.22 -5.38 -17.76
CA GLU A 57 1.28 -6.56 -18.63
C GLU A 57 2.59 -6.58 -19.44
N GLY A 58 3.25 -7.73 -19.47
CA GLY A 58 4.55 -7.94 -20.08
C GLY A 58 5.75 -7.50 -19.24
N GLY A 59 5.53 -6.73 -18.16
CA GLY A 59 6.53 -6.32 -17.18
C GLY A 59 6.82 -7.40 -16.13
N SER A 60 7.93 -7.23 -15.42
CA SER A 60 8.34 -8.07 -14.30
C SER A 60 7.98 -7.40 -12.98
N VAL A 61 7.46 -8.17 -12.03
CA VAL A 61 7.04 -7.72 -10.71
C VAL A 61 7.38 -8.78 -9.67
N ASN A 62 7.33 -8.38 -8.41
CA ASN A 62 7.35 -9.28 -7.28
C ASN A 62 5.91 -9.62 -6.84
N LEU A 63 5.66 -10.86 -6.41
CA LEU A 63 4.34 -11.30 -5.94
C LEU A 63 3.78 -10.39 -4.82
N ASP A 64 4.63 -10.06 -3.83
CA ASP A 64 4.21 -9.26 -2.68
C ASP A 64 4.02 -7.78 -3.06
N GLU A 65 4.66 -7.27 -4.12
CA GLU A 65 4.40 -5.91 -4.63
C GLU A 65 2.98 -5.78 -5.21
N LEU A 66 2.54 -6.79 -5.97
CA LEU A 66 1.17 -6.84 -6.49
C LEU A 66 0.15 -6.99 -5.36
N ASP A 67 0.42 -7.88 -4.41
CA ASP A 67 -0.43 -8.03 -3.22
C ASP A 67 -0.51 -6.72 -2.43
N TYR A 68 0.62 -6.08 -2.17
CA TYR A 68 0.67 -4.79 -1.49
C TYR A 68 -0.08 -3.68 -2.23
N LEU A 69 0.11 -3.56 -3.56
CA LEU A 69 -0.61 -2.57 -4.35
C LEU A 69 -2.13 -2.84 -4.33
N ALA A 70 -2.54 -4.09 -4.51
CA ALA A 70 -3.95 -4.46 -4.50
C ALA A 70 -4.59 -4.15 -3.14
N LYS A 71 -3.92 -4.47 -2.04
CA LYS A 71 -4.36 -4.11 -0.68
C LYS A 71 -4.58 -2.61 -0.55
N ARG A 72 -3.62 -1.79 -1.00
CA ARG A 72 -3.78 -0.33 -0.98
C ARG A 72 -4.99 0.13 -1.77
N LEU A 73 -5.17 -0.40 -2.98
CA LEU A 73 -6.26 -0.01 -3.87
C LEU A 73 -7.64 -0.45 -3.35
N ASP A 74 -7.74 -1.61 -2.71
CA ASP A 74 -9.01 -2.11 -2.17
C ASP A 74 -9.54 -1.27 -0.99
N SER A 75 -8.68 -0.46 -0.35
CA SER A 75 -9.09 0.56 0.63
C SER A 75 -9.65 1.85 0.01
N PHE A 76 -9.55 2.04 -1.30
CA PHE A 76 -9.92 3.29 -1.95
C PHE A 76 -11.43 3.41 -2.14
N THR A 77 -11.92 4.62 -1.93
CA THR A 77 -13.21 5.09 -2.42
C THR A 77 -13.19 5.26 -3.94
N ASP A 78 -14.38 5.34 -4.57
CA ASP A 78 -14.51 5.62 -6.00
C ASP A 78 -13.76 6.90 -6.44
N GLN A 79 -13.74 7.93 -5.56
CA GLN A 79 -13.03 9.17 -5.83
C GLN A 79 -11.51 8.95 -5.83
N GLU A 80 -10.98 8.21 -4.86
CA GLU A 80 -9.54 7.89 -4.78
C GLU A 80 -9.11 6.98 -5.94
N ALA A 81 -9.97 6.05 -6.35
CA ALA A 81 -9.74 5.24 -7.54
C ALA A 81 -9.68 6.09 -8.83
N ALA A 82 -10.56 7.08 -8.98
CA ALA A 82 -10.52 8.00 -10.10
C ALA A 82 -9.27 8.89 -10.08
N GLN A 83 -8.88 9.39 -8.90
CA GLN A 83 -7.64 10.15 -8.67
C GLN A 83 -6.40 9.36 -9.07
N PHE A 84 -6.29 8.11 -8.59
CA PHE A 84 -5.19 7.20 -8.92
C PHE A 84 -5.04 7.01 -10.43
N GLN A 85 -6.12 6.63 -11.11
CA GLN A 85 -6.06 6.35 -12.55
C GLN A 85 -5.78 7.60 -13.38
N ALA A 86 -6.42 8.73 -13.07
CA ALA A 86 -6.19 9.97 -13.80
C ALA A 86 -4.76 10.50 -13.59
N ALA A 87 -4.23 10.40 -12.37
CA ALA A 87 -2.86 10.80 -12.06
C ALA A 87 -1.85 9.92 -12.80
N ALA A 88 -2.05 8.61 -12.83
CA ALA A 88 -1.18 7.71 -13.58
C ALA A 88 -1.19 8.00 -15.09
N VAL A 89 -2.33 8.44 -15.65
CA VAL A 89 -2.39 8.90 -17.05
C VAL A 89 -1.62 10.21 -17.22
N LYS A 90 -1.93 11.22 -16.40
CA LYS A 90 -1.32 12.56 -16.48
C LYS A 90 0.21 12.52 -16.36
N PHE A 91 0.72 11.72 -15.44
CA PHE A 91 2.15 11.65 -15.12
C PHE A 91 2.87 10.50 -15.84
N GLY A 92 2.19 9.73 -16.69
CA GLY A 92 2.82 8.65 -17.47
C GLY A 92 3.30 7.46 -16.64
N ILE A 93 2.72 7.24 -15.46
CA ILE A 93 3.11 6.17 -14.53
C ILE A 93 2.69 4.80 -15.08
N SER A 94 3.59 3.83 -14.99
CA SER A 94 3.39 2.47 -15.52
C SER A 94 4.10 1.34 -14.77
N GLY A 95 5.19 1.62 -14.04
CA GLY A 95 5.91 0.60 -13.27
C GLY A 95 5.29 0.34 -11.90
N ILE A 96 5.48 -0.86 -11.35
CA ILE A 96 4.89 -1.29 -10.07
C ILE A 96 5.33 -0.40 -8.90
N LYS A 97 6.63 -0.05 -8.83
CA LYS A 97 7.17 0.87 -7.81
C LYS A 97 6.48 2.24 -7.85
N ASP A 98 6.37 2.82 -9.04
CA ASP A 98 5.77 4.15 -9.22
C ASP A 98 4.26 4.13 -8.98
N LEU A 99 3.57 3.04 -9.34
CA LEU A 99 2.17 2.83 -9.01
C LEU A 99 1.96 2.69 -7.50
N ILE A 100 2.84 1.97 -6.79
CA ILE A 100 2.82 1.93 -5.33
C ILE A 100 3.01 3.33 -4.76
N ASN A 101 4.03 4.08 -5.18
CA ASN A 101 4.27 5.44 -4.70
C ASN A 101 3.10 6.38 -4.99
N LEU A 102 2.48 6.26 -6.16
CA LEU A 102 1.30 7.02 -6.55
C LEU A 102 0.15 6.91 -5.54
N THR A 103 -0.06 5.74 -4.94
CA THR A 103 -1.13 5.55 -3.94
C THR A 103 -0.97 6.38 -2.67
N PHE A 104 0.17 7.05 -2.44
CA PHE A 104 0.39 7.91 -1.28
C PHE A 104 0.01 9.37 -1.53
N TRP A 105 0.07 9.81 -2.78
CA TRP A 105 -0.14 11.22 -3.13
C TRP A 105 -1.24 11.45 -4.15
N CYS A 106 -1.82 10.41 -4.77
CA CYS A 106 -2.89 10.58 -5.75
C CYS A 106 -4.10 11.35 -5.18
N GLN A 107 -4.35 11.20 -3.89
CA GLN A 107 -5.45 11.85 -3.16
C GLN A 107 -5.33 13.38 -3.12
N GLN A 108 -4.13 13.92 -3.34
CA GLN A 108 -3.88 15.36 -3.40
C GLN A 108 -4.38 15.99 -4.72
N THR A 109 -4.69 15.18 -5.73
CA THR A 109 -5.20 15.66 -7.02
C THR A 109 -6.73 15.75 -7.00
N THR A 110 -7.33 16.70 -7.73
CA THR A 110 -8.79 16.70 -7.89
C THR A 110 -9.16 16.14 -9.24
N VAL A 111 -10.11 15.19 -9.28
CA VAL A 111 -10.63 14.63 -10.54
C VAL A 111 -12.12 14.85 -10.64
N ILE A 112 -12.54 15.49 -11.73
CA ILE A 112 -13.95 15.63 -12.10
C ILE A 112 -14.28 14.52 -13.11
N THR A 113 -15.03 13.52 -12.65
CA THR A 113 -15.50 12.39 -13.48
C THR A 113 -16.80 12.69 -14.23
N GLY A 114 -17.54 13.73 -13.80
CA GLY A 114 -18.76 14.20 -14.44
C GLY A 114 -19.17 15.59 -13.93
N PHE A 115 -20.01 16.30 -14.69
CA PHE A 115 -20.36 17.71 -14.45
C PHE A 115 -21.82 17.90 -13.98
N SER A 116 -22.51 16.82 -13.59
CA SER A 116 -23.95 16.87 -13.26
C SER A 116 -24.26 17.52 -11.91
N ASP A 117 -23.33 17.50 -10.96
CA ASP A 117 -23.53 18.03 -9.61
C ASP A 117 -22.33 18.92 -9.21
N LEU A 118 -22.51 20.24 -9.38
CA LEU A 118 -21.50 21.23 -9.04
C LEU A 118 -21.30 21.35 -7.51
N GLU A 119 -22.30 21.07 -6.69
CA GLU A 119 -22.10 21.11 -5.24
C GLU A 119 -21.20 19.96 -4.79
N GLN A 120 -21.42 18.75 -5.31
CA GLN A 120 -20.57 17.60 -4.97
C GLN A 120 -19.13 17.80 -5.45
N ILE A 121 -18.93 18.34 -6.67
CA ILE A 121 -17.59 18.67 -7.19
C ILE A 121 -16.88 19.65 -6.23
N GLY A 122 -17.58 20.69 -5.79
CA GLY A 122 -17.00 21.70 -4.91
C GLY A 122 -16.62 21.15 -3.55
N ARG A 123 -17.49 20.32 -2.95
CA ARG A 123 -17.21 19.64 -1.67
C ARG A 123 -16.01 18.70 -1.80
N ASN A 124 -15.97 17.89 -2.87
CA ASN A 124 -14.86 16.97 -3.13
C ASN A 124 -13.54 17.72 -3.31
N HIS A 125 -13.54 18.79 -4.11
CA HIS A 125 -12.34 19.61 -4.33
C HIS A 125 -11.86 20.25 -3.02
N TYR A 126 -12.77 20.82 -2.23
CA TYR A 126 -12.43 21.40 -0.93
C TYR A 126 -11.84 20.34 0.03
N MET A 127 -12.45 19.16 0.10
CA MET A 127 -11.92 18.05 0.92
C MET A 127 -10.56 17.58 0.43
N THR A 128 -10.29 17.58 -0.88
CA THR A 128 -8.96 17.29 -1.43
C THR A 128 -7.91 18.30 -0.96
N LEU A 129 -8.23 19.60 -0.96
CA LEU A 129 -7.27 20.65 -0.59
C LEU A 129 -6.99 20.71 0.92
N HIS A 130 -8.00 20.39 1.74
CA HIS A 130 -7.93 20.56 3.19
C HIS A 130 -7.79 19.25 3.98
N GLY A 131 -7.96 18.10 3.29
CA GLY A 131 -7.92 16.78 3.89
C GLY A 131 -9.01 16.54 4.95
N GLY A 132 -8.82 15.50 5.77
CA GLY A 132 -9.74 15.15 6.87
C GLY A 132 -9.77 16.14 8.04
N CYS A 133 -8.96 17.20 8.00
CA CYS A 133 -8.90 18.22 9.06
C CYS A 133 -9.89 19.38 8.86
N ALA A 134 -10.64 19.40 7.75
CA ALA A 134 -11.64 20.43 7.49
C ALA A 134 -12.74 20.44 8.58
N PRO A 135 -12.99 21.56 9.27
CA PRO A 135 -14.06 21.65 10.26
C PRO A 135 -15.43 21.45 9.60
N THR A 136 -16.29 20.60 10.17
CA THR A 136 -17.65 20.34 9.63
C THR A 136 -18.45 21.63 9.44
N LYS A 137 -18.28 22.61 10.34
CA LYS A 137 -18.93 23.93 10.26
C LYS A 137 -18.47 24.76 9.08
N GLU A 138 -17.24 24.60 8.63
CA GLU A 138 -16.74 25.27 7.42
C GLU A 138 -17.31 24.59 6.18
N LEU A 139 -17.35 23.26 6.16
CA LEU A 139 -17.94 22.49 5.08
C LEU A 139 -19.45 22.78 4.91
N GLU A 140 -20.20 22.96 6.00
CA GLU A 140 -21.63 23.33 5.98
C GLU A 140 -21.88 24.74 5.42
N ARG A 141 -20.89 25.64 5.53
CA ARG A 141 -20.98 27.03 5.07
C ARG A 141 -20.31 27.26 3.72
N LEU A 142 -19.67 26.23 3.18
CA LEU A 142 -18.96 26.28 1.91
C LEU A 142 -19.95 26.56 0.78
N ASP A 143 -19.70 27.61 0.01
CA ASP A 143 -20.33 27.78 -1.31
C ASP A 143 -19.68 26.81 -2.31
N ALA A 144 -20.05 25.54 -2.18
CA ALA A 144 -19.43 24.45 -2.93
C ALA A 144 -19.62 24.64 -4.44
N ARG A 145 -20.79 25.13 -4.86
CA ARG A 145 -21.04 25.40 -6.27
C ARG A 145 -20.10 26.47 -6.82
N HIS A 146 -19.87 27.57 -6.08
CA HIS A 146 -18.91 28.58 -6.50
C HIS A 146 -17.49 28.00 -6.60
N PHE A 147 -17.07 27.22 -5.60
CA PHE A 147 -15.76 26.57 -5.57
C PHE A 147 -15.53 25.62 -6.76
N ALA A 148 -16.56 24.86 -7.14
CA ALA A 148 -16.53 24.02 -8.34
C ALA A 148 -16.39 24.84 -9.63
N LEU A 149 -17.11 25.96 -9.73
CA LEU A 149 -17.02 26.83 -10.90
C LEU A 149 -15.65 27.46 -11.03
N GLU A 150 -15.03 27.90 -9.92
CA GLU A 150 -13.65 28.40 -9.93
C GLU A 150 -12.67 27.35 -10.44
N LEU A 151 -12.78 26.11 -9.94
CA LEU A 151 -11.96 24.98 -10.41
C LEU A 151 -12.17 24.73 -11.91
N ILE A 152 -13.43 24.66 -12.37
CA ILE A 152 -13.75 24.35 -13.77
C ILE A 152 -13.30 25.45 -14.73
N CYS A 153 -13.42 26.72 -14.30
CA CYS A 153 -12.97 27.86 -15.10
C CYS A 153 -11.45 28.03 -15.09
N ASN A 154 -10.73 27.33 -14.21
CA ASN A 154 -9.28 27.28 -14.25
C ASN A 154 -8.80 26.50 -15.49
N THR A 155 -7.82 27.07 -16.22
CA THR A 155 -7.28 26.51 -17.46
C THR A 155 -6.29 25.36 -17.25
N ASP A 156 -5.97 25.01 -16.00
CA ASP A 156 -4.91 24.05 -15.66
C ASP A 156 -5.39 22.58 -15.57
N GLY A 157 -6.66 22.32 -15.92
CA GLY A 157 -7.21 20.97 -15.97
C GLY A 157 -6.63 20.14 -17.12
N TYR A 158 -6.27 18.88 -16.85
CA TYR A 158 -5.77 17.93 -17.84
C TYR A 158 -6.81 16.83 -18.10
N VAL A 159 -7.14 16.60 -19.37
CA VAL A 159 -8.16 15.61 -19.76
C VAL A 159 -7.54 14.21 -19.83
N THR A 160 -8.17 13.26 -19.13
CA THR A 160 -7.82 11.83 -19.13
C THR A 160 -9.05 10.99 -19.49
N PRO A 161 -8.88 9.70 -19.82
CA PRO A 161 -10.02 8.78 -19.92
C PRO A 161 -10.88 8.67 -18.65
N CYS A 162 -10.32 9.05 -17.49
CA CYS A 162 -11.00 9.00 -16.19
C CYS A 162 -11.69 10.33 -15.80
N GLY A 163 -11.62 11.36 -16.64
CA GLY A 163 -12.14 12.70 -16.36
C GLY A 163 -11.08 13.79 -16.44
N VAL A 164 -11.38 14.96 -15.87
CA VAL A 164 -10.47 16.10 -15.84
C VAL A 164 -9.74 16.16 -14.51
N ILE A 165 -8.42 16.06 -14.54
CA ILE A 165 -7.55 16.10 -13.35
C ILE A 165 -6.89 17.47 -13.19
N TYR A 166 -6.92 17.99 -11.98
CA TYR A 166 -6.31 19.25 -11.57
C TYR A 166 -5.14 18.96 -10.62
N ASP A 167 -4.00 19.57 -10.92
CA ASP A 167 -2.83 19.55 -10.04
C ASP A 167 -3.05 20.59 -8.93
N ASN A 168 -3.04 20.16 -7.68
CA ASN A 168 -3.19 21.06 -6.54
C ASN A 168 -1.83 21.41 -5.90
N GLY A 169 -0.74 21.36 -6.67
CA GLY A 169 0.62 21.54 -6.17
C GLY A 169 1.14 20.29 -5.47
N ILE A 170 0.86 19.12 -6.06
CA ILE A 170 1.20 17.82 -5.47
C ILE A 170 2.70 17.73 -5.17
N GLN A 171 3.04 17.07 -4.06
CA GLN A 171 4.39 16.59 -3.78
C GLN A 171 4.47 15.09 -4.10
N MET A 172 5.29 14.73 -5.08
CA MET A 172 5.51 13.34 -5.49
C MET A 172 6.41 12.63 -4.47
N GLU A 173 5.82 12.21 -3.36
CA GLU A 173 6.53 11.41 -2.37
C GLU A 173 6.79 9.99 -2.91
N GLU A 174 7.97 9.45 -2.60
CA GLU A 174 8.39 8.10 -2.98
C GLU A 174 8.72 7.26 -1.73
N PRO A 175 7.73 6.96 -0.87
CA PRO A 175 7.99 6.21 0.36
C PRO A 175 8.40 4.76 0.10
N TYR A 176 8.03 4.18 -1.05
CA TYR A 176 8.46 2.84 -1.45
C TYR A 176 9.76 2.91 -2.28
N ASP A 177 10.81 2.29 -1.75
CA ASP A 177 12.14 2.29 -2.38
C ASP A 177 12.34 1.14 -3.38
N GLY A 178 11.40 0.19 -3.46
CA GLY A 178 11.50 -1.04 -4.26
C GLY A 178 11.81 -2.29 -3.44
N VAL A 179 12.02 -2.15 -2.12
CA VAL A 179 12.30 -3.26 -1.21
C VAL A 179 11.36 -3.22 -0.01
N HIS A 180 11.30 -2.10 0.71
CA HIS A 180 10.64 -1.99 2.01
C HIS A 180 9.24 -1.38 1.88
N PHE A 181 8.22 -2.18 2.15
CA PHE A 181 6.83 -1.72 2.04
C PHE A 181 6.51 -0.65 3.11
N PRO A 182 5.99 0.53 2.72
CA PRO A 182 5.54 1.50 3.69
C PRO A 182 4.31 1.00 4.44
N CYS A 183 3.97 1.66 5.55
CA CYS A 183 2.80 1.28 6.35
C CYS A 183 1.51 1.31 5.50
N CYS A 184 0.79 0.20 5.47
CA CYS A 184 -0.50 0.03 4.84
C CYS A 184 -1.48 -0.62 5.82
N LEU A 185 -2.38 0.19 6.40
CA LEU A 185 -3.45 -0.32 7.26
C LEU A 185 -4.62 -0.75 6.38
N TYR A 186 -4.56 -1.98 5.88
CA TYR A 186 -5.52 -2.52 4.91
C TYR A 186 -6.60 -3.44 5.53
N ASP A 187 -6.47 -3.83 6.80
CA ASP A 187 -7.44 -4.72 7.45
C ASP A 187 -7.60 -4.36 8.93
N GLN A 188 -8.59 -4.95 9.60
CA GLN A 188 -8.77 -4.89 11.05
C GLN A 188 -7.74 -5.77 11.77
N SER A 189 -6.45 -5.54 11.51
CA SER A 189 -5.37 -6.24 12.21
C SER A 189 -5.51 -6.06 13.72
N GLU A 190 -5.46 -7.17 14.46
CA GLU A 190 -5.53 -7.15 15.91
C GLU A 190 -4.26 -6.56 16.53
N LEU A 191 -3.13 -6.70 15.82
CA LEU A 191 -1.83 -6.22 16.26
C LEU A 191 -0.98 -5.80 15.06
N VAL A 192 -0.43 -4.59 15.13
CA VAL A 192 0.49 -4.04 14.12
C VAL A 192 1.84 -3.79 14.78
N LEU A 193 2.85 -4.47 14.27
CA LEU A 193 4.24 -4.36 14.74
C LEU A 193 5.07 -3.60 13.72
N GLY A 194 5.89 -2.66 14.19
CA GLY A 194 7.05 -2.19 13.43
C GLY A 194 8.26 -2.97 13.92
N VAL A 195 8.92 -3.70 13.02
CA VAL A 195 10.12 -4.50 13.30
C VAL A 195 11.34 -3.79 12.73
N PHE A 196 12.43 -3.79 13.48
CA PHE A 196 13.65 -3.04 13.17
C PHE A 196 14.88 -3.87 13.51
N GLN A 197 16.00 -3.56 12.87
CA GLN A 197 17.28 -4.12 13.28
C GLN A 197 17.75 -3.47 14.59
N LYS A 198 18.10 -4.27 15.61
CA LYS A 198 18.53 -3.81 16.95
C LYS A 198 19.70 -2.83 16.92
N THR A 199 20.58 -2.95 15.92
CA THR A 199 21.82 -2.17 15.81
C THR A 199 21.65 -0.84 15.09
N GLY A 200 20.44 -0.49 14.63
CA GLY A 200 20.19 0.77 13.91
C GLY A 200 18.72 1.19 13.92
N CYS A 201 18.32 2.00 14.89
CA CYS A 201 16.93 2.43 15.10
C CYS A 201 16.43 3.54 14.14
N ASN A 202 17.16 3.84 13.06
CA ASN A 202 16.86 4.95 12.14
C ASN A 202 16.33 4.50 10.77
N GLY A 203 16.14 3.19 10.56
CA GLY A 203 15.60 2.64 9.30
C GLY A 203 14.08 2.66 9.24
N VAL A 204 13.53 2.46 8.03
CA VAL A 204 12.11 2.21 7.82
C VAL A 204 11.77 0.86 8.48
N PRO A 205 10.73 0.76 9.32
CA PRO A 205 10.33 -0.52 9.90
C PRO A 205 9.76 -1.47 8.85
N THR A 206 10.00 -2.76 9.05
CA THR A 206 9.17 -3.83 8.49
C THR A 206 7.84 -3.85 9.22
N TRP A 207 6.74 -3.69 8.51
CA TRP A 207 5.41 -3.71 9.11
C TRP A 207 4.82 -5.12 9.09
N LEU A 208 4.46 -5.65 10.26
CA LEU A 208 3.74 -6.92 10.40
C LEU A 208 2.32 -6.67 10.87
N TYR A 209 1.35 -7.25 10.18
CA TYR A 209 -0.09 -7.08 10.41
C TYR A 209 -0.69 -8.40 10.86
N LEU A 210 -0.89 -8.58 12.17
CA LEU A 210 -1.29 -9.86 12.74
C LEU A 210 -2.80 -9.96 12.98
N PRO A 211 -3.40 -11.15 12.80
CA PRO A 211 -2.77 -12.39 12.31
C PRO A 211 -2.41 -12.33 10.82
N MET A 212 -1.33 -12.99 10.42
CA MET A 212 -0.93 -13.18 9.02
C MET A 212 -0.37 -14.59 8.79
N PRO A 213 -0.32 -15.07 7.54
CA PRO A 213 0.33 -16.32 7.19
C PRO A 213 1.82 -16.30 7.56
N GLU A 214 2.34 -17.40 8.11
CA GLU A 214 3.74 -17.49 8.58
C GLU A 214 4.73 -17.21 7.44
N ARG A 215 4.52 -17.80 6.25
CA ARG A 215 5.40 -17.53 5.11
C ARG A 215 5.35 -16.09 4.61
N GLN A 216 4.22 -15.39 4.76
CA GLN A 216 4.17 -13.96 4.46
C GLN A 216 5.02 -13.17 5.45
N LEU A 217 5.02 -13.55 6.73
CA LEU A 217 5.87 -12.94 7.75
C LEU A 217 7.35 -13.19 7.45
N GLU A 218 7.73 -14.44 7.16
CA GLU A 218 9.13 -14.81 6.86
C GLU A 218 9.67 -13.99 5.68
N ARG A 219 8.89 -13.84 4.61
CA ARG A 219 9.27 -13.05 3.42
C ARG A 219 9.45 -11.57 3.73
N LEU A 220 8.57 -10.99 4.56
CA LEU A 220 8.75 -9.59 4.98
C LEU A 220 10.04 -9.40 5.79
N LEU A 221 10.39 -10.35 6.65
CA LEU A 221 11.66 -10.31 7.39
C LEU A 221 12.87 -10.51 6.48
N GLU A 222 12.77 -11.39 5.49
CA GLU A 222 13.83 -11.65 4.51
C GLU A 222 14.23 -10.38 3.75
N ARG A 223 13.24 -9.56 3.34
CA ARG A 223 13.46 -8.29 2.63
C ARG A 223 14.38 -7.34 3.40
N ASP A 224 14.26 -7.34 4.72
CA ASP A 224 15.07 -6.51 5.65
C ASP A 224 16.27 -7.25 6.24
N CYS A 225 16.54 -8.49 5.80
CA CYS A 225 17.59 -9.36 6.37
C CYS A 225 17.44 -9.52 7.90
N LEU A 226 16.20 -9.53 8.39
CA LEU A 226 15.87 -9.64 9.79
C LEU A 226 15.80 -11.10 10.20
N THR A 227 16.36 -11.38 11.37
CA THR A 227 16.25 -12.66 12.06
C THR A 227 15.78 -12.41 13.48
N PRO A 228 15.17 -13.40 14.16
CA PRO A 228 14.72 -13.24 15.54
C PRO A 228 15.83 -12.73 16.49
N GLU A 229 17.08 -13.07 16.22
CA GLU A 229 18.23 -12.66 17.02
C GLU A 229 18.55 -11.17 16.86
N ASN A 230 18.47 -10.66 15.62
CA ASN A 230 18.85 -9.29 15.28
C ASN A 230 17.67 -8.29 15.28
N ALA A 231 16.43 -8.78 15.34
CA ALA A 231 15.22 -7.98 15.29
C ALA A 231 14.79 -7.47 16.68
N GLY A 232 14.41 -6.19 16.73
CA GLY A 232 13.60 -5.60 17.79
C GLY A 232 12.24 -5.19 17.23
N TYR A 233 11.24 -4.95 18.07
CA TYR A 233 9.91 -4.59 17.60
C TYR A 233 9.26 -3.52 18.48
N LYS A 234 8.28 -2.81 17.92
CA LYS A 234 7.40 -1.90 18.62
C LYS A 234 5.96 -2.16 18.24
N ILE A 235 5.09 -2.25 19.25
CA ILE A 235 3.64 -2.31 19.04
C ILE A 235 3.14 -0.92 18.63
N THR A 236 2.72 -0.77 17.38
CA THR A 236 2.28 0.52 16.82
C THR A 236 0.78 0.70 16.91
N ASN A 237 0.02 -0.35 16.59
CA ASN A 237 -1.44 -0.36 16.76
C ASN A 237 -1.89 -1.72 17.32
N SER A 238 -2.96 -1.74 18.09
CA SER A 238 -3.47 -2.98 18.66
C SER A 238 -4.90 -2.87 19.17
N ALA A 239 -5.68 -3.91 18.94
CA ALA A 239 -6.97 -4.17 19.57
C ALA A 239 -6.84 -4.86 20.95
N LEU A 240 -5.62 -5.17 21.38
CA LEU A 240 -5.36 -5.79 22.69
C LEU A 240 -5.79 -4.86 23.83
N SER A 241 -6.33 -5.46 24.90
CA SER A 241 -6.65 -4.72 26.12
C SER A 241 -5.37 -4.08 26.72
N ALA A 242 -5.53 -2.94 27.39
CA ALA A 242 -4.41 -2.22 28.02
C ALA A 242 -3.57 -3.11 28.96
N LYS A 243 -4.19 -4.10 29.63
CA LYS A 243 -3.48 -5.06 30.50
C LYS A 243 -2.58 -5.99 29.70
N VAL A 244 -3.08 -6.55 28.60
CA VAL A 244 -2.31 -7.45 27.73
C VAL A 244 -1.17 -6.70 27.06
N ARG A 245 -1.44 -5.49 26.57
CA ARG A 245 -0.42 -4.60 25.99
C ARG A 245 0.70 -4.29 26.99
N TYR A 246 0.35 -3.93 28.24
CA TYR A 246 1.34 -3.68 29.28
C TYR A 246 2.23 -4.91 29.56
N ILE A 247 1.66 -6.11 29.55
CA ILE A 247 2.43 -7.35 29.73
C ILE A 247 3.39 -7.54 28.55
N ALA A 248 2.91 -7.40 27.31
CA ALA A 248 3.73 -7.55 26.11
C ALA A 248 4.92 -6.58 26.10
N GLU A 249 4.69 -5.29 26.39
CA GLU A 249 5.73 -4.25 26.40
C GLU A 249 6.69 -4.37 27.59
N LYS A 250 6.26 -4.91 28.74
CA LYS A 250 7.11 -5.07 29.93
C LYS A 250 8.21 -6.13 29.75
N SER A 251 8.03 -7.07 28.83
CA SER A 251 8.89 -8.24 28.61
C SER A 251 10.36 -7.89 28.30
N GLU A 252 10.63 -6.70 27.76
CA GLU A 252 12.00 -6.23 27.48
C GLU A 252 12.87 -6.08 28.76
N ASN A 253 12.26 -6.02 29.95
CA ASN A 253 12.97 -5.88 31.23
C ASN A 253 13.23 -7.19 31.98
N PHE A 254 12.75 -8.35 31.51
CA PHE A 254 12.87 -9.62 32.26
C PHE A 254 14.07 -10.50 31.87
N LEU A 255 14.81 -10.17 30.80
CA LEU A 255 15.98 -10.95 30.36
C LEU A 255 17.27 -10.71 31.17
N MET A 256 17.21 -9.98 32.29
CA MET A 256 18.34 -9.72 33.20
C MET A 256 18.28 -10.48 34.54
N CYS A 257 17.35 -11.41 34.72
CA CYS A 257 17.32 -12.27 35.91
C CYS A 257 17.20 -13.73 35.50
N ASP A 258 18.33 -14.32 35.12
CA ASP A 258 18.66 -15.73 35.37
C ASP A 258 20.12 -16.00 34.94
N LYS A 259 21.05 -15.29 35.59
CA LYS A 259 22.45 -15.69 35.75
C LYS A 259 22.94 -15.31 37.14
N GLU A 260 22.38 -15.94 38.17
CA GLU A 260 23.08 -16.10 39.45
C GLU A 260 23.23 -17.60 39.74
N VAL A 261 24.39 -18.09 39.31
CA VAL A 261 25.31 -19.00 40.02
C VAL A 261 24.66 -20.06 40.89
N ALA A 262 24.55 -21.28 40.34
CA ALA A 262 24.74 -22.49 41.10
C ALA A 262 26.22 -22.85 41.02
N GLU A 263 27.00 -22.48 42.03
CA GLU A 263 28.29 -23.09 42.37
C GLU A 263 28.58 -22.83 43.85
N GLU A 264 28.76 -23.94 44.58
CA GLU A 264 29.10 -24.19 46.00
C GLU A 264 28.01 -24.06 47.08
#